data_AF-A0A151ZF49-F1
#
_entry.id   AF-A0A151ZF49-F1
#
_cell.length_a   1.000
_cell.length_b   1.000
_cell.length_c   1.000
_cell.angle_alpha   90.00
_cell.angle_beta   90.00
_cell.angle_gamma   90.00
#
_symmetry.space_group_name_H-M   'P 1'
#
loop_
_entity.id
_entity.type
_entity.pdbx_description
1 polymer ?
#
loop_
_entity_poly.entity_id
_entity_poly.type
_entity_poly.pdbx_seq_one_letter_code
_entity_poly.pdbx_strand_id
1 'polypeptide(L)'
;MGGKFSSITDNMVEKQKQLQVEMVKLQLDNQILMQDRMMKKQIALQMAMTKERTYWFAGFVSFMYAAAFVITKKEGKVPKILVGPAVALTVVTAYQYDMAFLNKMNRIKKMADEYEHDPSLWIHPIQPLKYPTTDTTNTKK
;
A
#
# COMPACT_ATOMS: atom_id res chain seq x y z
N MET A 1 -44.02 -38.97 -24.27
CA MET A 1 -43.44 -38.59 -22.95
C MET A 1 -42.33 -37.53 -23.11
N GLY A 2 -42.59 -36.39 -23.75
CA GLY A 2 -41.54 -35.39 -24.07
C GLY A 2 -41.55 -34.11 -23.23
N GLY A 3 -42.67 -33.74 -22.59
CA GLY A 3 -42.82 -32.45 -21.91
C GLY A 3 -42.23 -32.35 -20.49
N LYS A 4 -42.04 -33.48 -19.79
CA LYS A 4 -41.41 -33.47 -18.45
C LYS A 4 -39.89 -33.43 -18.53
N PHE A 5 -39.30 -33.94 -19.61
CA PHE A 5 -37.85 -33.92 -19.81
C PHE A 5 -37.36 -32.52 -20.16
N SER A 6 -38.04 -31.79 -21.06
CA SER A 6 -37.64 -30.42 -21.42
C SER A 6 -37.66 -29.47 -20.22
N SER A 7 -38.70 -29.53 -19.38
CA SER A 7 -38.79 -28.72 -18.16
C SER A 7 -37.73 -29.07 -17.12
N ILE A 8 -37.27 -30.33 -17.07
CA ILE A 8 -36.18 -30.75 -16.16
C ILE A 8 -34.84 -30.24 -16.70
N THR A 9 -34.61 -30.28 -18.01
CA THR A 9 -33.41 -29.69 -18.64
C THR A 9 -33.38 -28.17 -18.53
N ASP A 10 -34.49 -27.47 -18.71
CA ASP A 10 -34.53 -26.00 -18.60
C ASP A 10 -34.24 -25.54 -17.17
N ASN A 11 -34.87 -26.17 -16.16
CA ASN A 11 -34.58 -25.91 -14.75
C ASN A 11 -33.12 -26.25 -14.38
N MET A 12 -32.51 -27.26 -15.01
CA MET A 12 -31.10 -27.62 -14.81
C MET A 12 -30.16 -26.61 -15.46
N VAL A 13 -30.47 -26.12 -16.66
CA VAL A 13 -29.70 -25.07 -17.37
C VAL A 13 -29.80 -23.73 -16.64
N GLU A 14 -30.98 -23.36 -16.13
CA GLU A 14 -31.14 -22.17 -15.30
C GLU A 14 -30.36 -22.27 -13.98
N LYS A 15 -30.44 -23.40 -13.28
CA LYS A 15 -29.61 -23.65 -12.09
C LYS A 15 -28.12 -23.62 -12.42
N GLN A 16 -27.70 -24.16 -13.56
CA GLN A 16 -26.30 -24.11 -14.00
C GLN A 16 -25.85 -22.67 -14.31
N LYS A 17 -26.69 -21.86 -14.95
CA LYS A 17 -26.43 -20.42 -15.18
C LYS A 17 -26.35 -19.65 -13.86
N GLN A 18 -27.27 -19.92 -12.93
CA GLN A 18 -27.26 -19.30 -11.60
C GLN A 18 -25.98 -19.66 -10.83
N LEU A 19 -25.59 -20.93 -10.82
CA LEU A 19 -24.32 -21.39 -10.23
C LEU A 19 -23.10 -20.78 -10.93
N GLN A 20 -23.11 -20.63 -12.26
CA GLN A 20 -22.03 -19.94 -12.99
C GLN A 20 -21.92 -18.47 -12.59
N VAL A 21 -23.05 -17.75 -12.50
CA VAL A 21 -23.08 -16.34 -12.07
C VAL A 21 -22.60 -16.20 -10.63
N GLU A 22 -23.03 -17.10 -9.74
CA GLU A 22 -22.59 -17.13 -8.34
C GLU A 22 -21.08 -17.40 -8.23
N MET A 23 -20.55 -18.35 -8.99
CA MET A 23 -19.11 -18.64 -9.04
C MET A 23 -18.30 -17.45 -9.57
N VAL A 24 -18.77 -16.75 -10.61
CA VAL A 24 -18.11 -15.54 -11.13
C VAL A 24 -18.11 -14.42 -10.10
N LYS A 25 -19.24 -14.21 -9.40
CA LYS A 25 -19.33 -13.23 -8.30
C LYS A 25 -18.36 -13.57 -7.18
N LEU A 26 -18.35 -14.83 -6.73
CA LEU A 26 -17.44 -15.30 -5.69
C LEU A 26 -15.97 -15.13 -6.10
N GLN A 27 -15.62 -15.41 -7.36
CA GLN A 27 -14.26 -15.19 -7.86
C GLN A 27 -13.90 -13.71 -7.86
N LEU A 28 -14.82 -12.82 -8.25
CA LEU A 28 -14.60 -11.37 -8.25
C LEU A 28 -14.42 -10.83 -6.82
N ASP A 29 -15.28 -11.25 -5.88
CA ASP A 29 -15.19 -10.84 -4.47
C ASP A 29 -13.84 -11.27 -3.86
N ASN A 30 -13.40 -12.49 -4.14
CA ASN A 30 -12.09 -12.97 -3.72
C ASN A 30 -10.93 -12.17 -4.35
N GLN A 31 -11.05 -11.78 -5.62
CA GLN A 31 -10.05 -10.96 -6.29
C GLN A 31 -9.93 -9.58 -5.65
N ILE A 32 -11.06 -8.92 -5.35
CA ILE A 32 -11.08 -7.62 -4.67
C ILE A 32 -10.45 -7.74 -3.28
N LEU A 33 -10.86 -8.72 -2.48
CA LEU A 33 -10.29 -8.97 -1.16
C LEU A 33 -8.78 -9.28 -1.23
N MET A 34 -8.33 -10.00 -2.25
CA MET A 34 -6.93 -10.30 -2.47
C MET A 34 -6.14 -9.03 -2.83
N GLN A 35 -6.67 -8.17 -3.70
CA GLN A 35 -6.06 -6.89 -4.07
C GLN A 35 -5.90 -5.98 -2.84
N ASP A 36 -6.96 -5.81 -2.06
CA ASP A 36 -6.93 -5.04 -0.81
C ASP A 36 -5.89 -5.57 0.18
N ARG A 37 -5.84 -6.90 0.33
CA ARG A 37 -4.88 -7.54 1.23
C ARG A 37 -3.45 -7.37 0.74
N MET A 38 -3.19 -7.47 -0.57
CA MET A 38 -1.86 -7.25 -1.14
C MET A 38 -1.41 -5.80 -0.95
N MET A 39 -2.26 -4.81 -1.21
CA MET A 39 -1.96 -3.40 -0.98
C MET A 39 -1.62 -3.13 0.49
N LYS A 40 -2.46 -3.59 1.42
CA LYS A 40 -2.22 -3.45 2.87
C LYS A 40 -0.90 -4.10 3.29
N LYS A 41 -0.59 -5.29 2.75
CA LYS A 41 0.68 -5.98 3.01
C LYS A 41 1.89 -5.23 2.46
N GLN A 42 1.79 -4.66 1.25
CA GLN A 42 2.87 -3.87 0.66
C GLN A 42 3.18 -2.62 1.51
N ILE A 43 2.15 -1.91 1.98
CA ILE A 43 2.31 -0.77 2.89
C ILE A 43 2.94 -1.23 4.22
N ALA A 44 2.47 -2.33 4.80
CA ALA A 44 3.02 -2.88 6.02
C ALA A 44 4.49 -3.29 5.87
N LEU A 45 4.86 -3.92 4.75
CA LEU A 45 6.24 -4.28 4.43
C LEU A 45 7.10 -3.02 4.26
N GLN A 46 6.61 -2.00 3.55
CA GLN A 46 7.31 -0.73 3.38
C GLN A 46 7.57 -0.04 4.73
N MET A 47 6.58 -0.07 5.64
CA MET A 47 6.73 0.42 7.01
C MET A 47 7.77 -0.39 7.79
N ALA A 48 7.72 -1.72 7.72
CA ALA A 48 8.68 -2.60 8.40
C ALA A 48 10.11 -2.38 7.91
N MET A 49 10.31 -2.32 6.59
CA MET A 49 11.61 -2.03 5.96
C MET A 49 12.14 -0.65 6.36
N THR A 50 11.26 0.33 6.51
CA THR A 50 11.65 1.68 6.95
C THR A 50 12.05 1.69 8.42
N LYS A 51 11.35 0.95 9.29
CA LYS A 51 11.73 0.78 10.70
C LYS A 51 13.10 0.14 10.85
N GLU A 52 13.31 -0.99 10.19
CA GLU A 52 14.59 -1.72 10.26
C GLU A 52 15.76 -0.87 9.75
N ARG A 53 15.56 -0.19 8.62
CA ARG A 53 16.55 0.75 8.07
C ARG A 53 16.85 1.92 9.02
N THR A 54 15.83 2.41 9.73
CA THR A 54 16.01 3.49 10.72
C THR A 54 16.88 3.04 11.87
N TYR A 55 16.67 1.82 12.40
CA TYR A 55 17.52 1.27 13.46
C TYR A 55 18.97 1.12 12.99
N TRP A 56 19.17 0.61 11.78
CA TRP A 56 20.51 0.44 11.21
C TRP A 56 21.22 1.78 11.06
N PHE A 57 20.56 2.79 10.48
CA PHE A 57 21.15 4.12 10.34
C PHE A 57 21.38 4.82 11.68
N ALA A 58 20.47 4.69 12.65
CA ALA A 58 20.66 5.23 13.99
C ALA A 58 21.90 4.61 14.67
N GLY A 59 22.09 3.29 14.54
CA GLY A 59 23.30 2.61 15.00
C GLY A 59 24.55 3.17 14.34
N PHE A 60 24.55 3.29 13.01
CA PHE A 60 25.69 3.84 12.27
C PHE A 60 26.03 5.28 12.64
N VAL A 61 25.01 6.14 12.77
CA VAL A 61 25.18 7.53 13.20
C VAL A 61 25.76 7.59 14.61
N SER A 62 25.25 6.78 15.55
CA SER A 62 25.78 6.71 16.91
C SER A 62 27.25 6.27 16.94
N PHE A 63 27.63 5.30 16.11
CA PHE A 63 29.00 4.84 15.96
C PHE A 63 29.91 5.94 15.41
N MET A 64 29.47 6.67 14.39
CA MET A 64 30.23 7.80 13.83
C MET A 64 30.46 8.91 14.86
N TYR A 65 29.44 9.25 15.65
CA TYR A 65 29.58 10.24 16.73
C TYR A 65 30.54 9.75 17.84
N ALA A 66 30.46 8.46 18.21
CA ALA A 66 31.40 7.87 19.17
C ALA A 66 32.84 7.90 18.66
N ALA A 67 33.08 7.54 17.39
CA ALA A 67 34.39 7.62 16.77
C ALA A 67 34.93 9.07 16.73
N ALA A 68 34.08 10.02 16.32
CA ALA A 68 34.44 11.44 16.30
C ALA A 68 34.79 11.96 17.70
N PHE A 69 34.05 11.53 18.74
CA PHE A 69 34.33 11.90 20.12
C PHE A 69 35.70 11.38 20.60
N VAL A 70 36.02 10.11 20.33
CA VAL A 70 37.32 9.52 20.69
C VAL A 70 38.47 10.25 19.99
N ILE A 71 38.34 10.54 18.69
CA ILE A 71 39.36 11.29 17.94
C ILE A 71 39.52 12.70 18.51
N THR A 72 38.41 13.38 18.79
CA THR A 72 38.45 14.74 19.38
C THR A 72 39.15 14.74 20.74
N LYS A 73 38.92 13.72 21.57
CA LYS A 73 39.60 13.56 22.86
C LYS A 73 41.10 13.26 22.72
N LYS A 74 41.50 12.52 21.68
CA LYS A 74 42.92 12.19 21.41
C LYS A 74 43.69 13.34 20.76
N GLU A 75 43.11 14.00 19.77
CA GLU A 75 43.80 15.02 18.95
C GLU A 75 43.50 16.46 19.39
N GLY A 76 42.54 16.66 20.30
CA GLY A 76 42.12 17.98 20.78
C GLY A 76 41.35 18.82 19.74
N LYS A 77 41.04 18.24 18.57
CA LYS A 77 40.35 18.92 17.47
C LYS A 77 39.24 18.05 16.91
N VAL A 78 38.14 18.67 16.49
CA VAL A 78 37.02 17.95 15.89
C VAL A 78 37.41 17.51 14.47
N PRO A 79 37.26 16.22 14.12
CA PRO A 79 37.59 15.73 12.78
C PRO A 79 36.54 16.22 11.77
N LYS A 80 36.82 17.34 11.10
CA LYS A 80 35.92 18.00 10.13
C LYS A 80 35.42 17.05 9.02
N ILE A 81 36.25 16.10 8.61
CA ILE A 81 35.93 15.06 7.62
C ILE A 81 34.78 14.15 8.07
N LEU A 82 34.65 13.87 9.37
CA LEU A 82 33.59 13.03 9.92
C LEU A 82 32.29 13.83 10.17
N VAL A 83 32.40 15.12 10.50
CA VAL A 83 31.24 15.95 10.86
C VAL A 83 30.28 16.14 9.68
N GLY A 84 30.77 16.46 8.48
CA GLY A 84 29.92 16.69 7.31
C GLY A 84 29.02 15.49 6.98
N PRO A 85 29.59 14.30 6.75
CA PRO A 85 28.82 13.08 6.53
C PRO A 85 27.91 12.71 7.72
N ALA A 86 28.37 12.90 8.97
CA ALA A 86 27.56 12.61 10.16
C ALA A 86 26.29 13.46 10.21
N VAL A 87 26.40 14.76 9.93
CA VAL A 87 25.25 15.67 9.91
C VAL A 87 24.27 15.28 8.80
N ALA A 88 24.78 15.03 7.58
CA ALA A 88 23.92 14.62 6.45
C ALA A 88 23.17 13.31 6.77
N LEU A 89 23.87 12.29 7.28
CA LEU A 89 23.25 11.03 7.70
C LEU A 89 22.26 11.21 8.85
N THR A 90 22.53 12.12 9.78
CA THR A 90 21.60 12.41 10.89
C THR A 90 20.29 12.99 10.36
N VAL A 91 20.34 13.92 9.40
CA VAL A 91 19.15 14.49 8.76
C VAL A 91 18.34 13.41 8.04
N VAL A 92 19.01 12.55 7.26
CA VAL A 92 18.34 11.42 6.58
C VAL A 92 17.72 10.46 7.58
N THR A 93 18.43 10.14 8.67
CA THR A 93 17.92 9.23 9.73
C THR A 93 16.71 9.82 10.44
N ALA A 94 16.73 11.12 10.76
CA ALA A 94 15.59 11.80 11.36
C ALA A 94 14.36 11.79 10.43
N TYR A 95 14.56 11.96 9.12
CA TYR A 95 13.50 11.82 8.13
C TYR A 95 12.92 10.39 8.11
N GLN A 96 13.77 9.37 8.13
CA GLN A 96 13.33 7.97 8.16
C GLN A 96 12.59 7.65 9.47
N TYR A 97 13.02 8.22 10.59
CA TYR A 97 12.34 8.10 11.88
C TYR A 97 10.92 8.68 11.86
N ASP A 98 10.73 9.88 11.31
CA ASP A 98 9.40 10.48 11.09
C ASP A 98 8.53 9.59 10.18
N MET A 99 9.15 8.96 9.18
CA MET A 99 8.46 8.04 8.27
C MET A 99 8.10 6.69 8.91
N ALA A 100 8.87 6.23 9.89
CA ALA A 100 8.73 4.91 10.51
C ALA A 100 7.80 4.90 11.74
N PHE A 101 7.80 5.96 12.54
CA PHE A 101 7.11 6.01 13.84
C PHE A 101 6.06 7.12 13.95
N LEU A 102 6.19 8.19 13.16
CA LEU A 102 5.29 9.34 13.23
C LEU A 102 4.23 9.30 12.12
N ASN A 103 3.54 10.42 11.94
CA ASN A 103 2.36 10.54 11.08
C ASN A 103 2.67 10.75 9.59
N LYS A 104 3.95 10.78 9.20
CA LYS A 104 4.36 11.12 7.82
C LYS A 104 3.73 10.21 6.78
N MET A 105 3.64 8.90 7.06
CA MET A 105 3.00 7.95 6.14
C MET A 105 1.50 8.22 6.00
N ASN A 106 0.82 8.56 7.09
CA ASN A 106 -0.61 8.94 7.06
C ASN A 106 -0.82 10.23 6.25
N ARG A 107 0.11 11.20 6.36
CA ARG A 107 0.06 12.43 5.56
C ARG A 107 0.27 12.17 4.07
N ILE A 108 1.25 11.33 3.72
CA ILE A 108 1.49 10.93 2.32
C ILE A 108 0.26 10.22 1.76
N LYS A 109 -0.36 9.32 2.56
CA LYS A 109 -1.60 8.67 2.16
C LYS A 109 -2.72 9.68 1.90
N LYS A 110 -2.94 10.63 2.81
CA LYS A 110 -3.95 11.68 2.63
C LYS A 110 -3.70 12.50 1.35
N MET A 111 -2.45 12.86 1.07
CA MET A 111 -2.08 13.56 -0.17
C MET A 111 -2.35 12.69 -1.41
N ALA A 112 -2.07 11.40 -1.35
CA ALA A 112 -2.36 10.47 -2.43
C ALA A 112 -3.87 10.35 -2.69
N ASP A 113 -4.68 10.22 -1.62
CA ASP A 113 -6.14 10.18 -1.71
C ASP A 113 -6.69 11.48 -2.34
N GLU A 114 -6.10 12.63 -2.01
CA GLU A 114 -6.45 13.93 -2.60
C GLU A 114 -6.12 14.00 -4.11
N TYR A 115 -4.94 13.51 -4.52
CA TYR A 115 -4.56 13.44 -5.93
C TYR A 115 -5.39 12.46 -6.75
N GLU A 116 -5.94 11.42 -6.14
CA GLU A 116 -6.85 10.48 -6.81
C GLU A 116 -8.21 11.12 -7.13
N HIS A 117 -8.69 12.02 -6.26
CA HIS A 117 -9.99 12.68 -6.44
C HIS A 117 -9.96 13.89 -7.36
N ASP A 118 -8.78 14.49 -7.60
CA ASP A 118 -8.63 15.64 -8.49
C ASP A 118 -7.93 15.23 -9.82
N PRO A 119 -8.70 15.04 -10.92
CA PRO A 119 -8.16 14.63 -12.21
C PRO A 119 -7.18 15.64 -12.83
N SER A 120 -7.15 16.88 -12.34
CA SER A 120 -6.28 17.94 -12.88
C SER A 120 -4.84 17.86 -12.36
N LEU A 121 -4.61 17.15 -11.25
CA LEU A 121 -3.30 17.03 -10.60
C LEU A 121 -2.45 15.88 -11.16
N TRP A 122 -3.00 15.07 -12.07
CA TRP A 122 -2.35 13.87 -12.59
C TRP A 122 -2.27 13.85 -14.13
N ILE A 123 -1.14 13.38 -14.67
CA ILE A 123 -0.87 13.35 -16.13
C ILE A 123 -1.80 12.34 -16.85
N HIS A 124 -2.23 11.29 -16.15
CA HIS A 124 -3.15 10.24 -16.61
C HIS A 124 -4.20 9.88 -15.55
N PRO A 125 -5.42 10.45 -15.59
CA PRO A 125 -6.41 10.23 -14.53
C PRO A 125 -6.67 8.72 -14.34
N ILE A 126 -6.65 8.30 -13.08
CA ILE A 126 -7.00 6.92 -12.71
C ILE A 126 -8.48 6.76 -13.06
N GLN A 127 -8.77 5.90 -14.03
CA GLN A 127 -10.16 5.69 -14.43
C GLN A 127 -10.90 5.03 -13.27
N PRO A 128 -12.08 5.54 -12.87
CA PRO A 128 -12.87 4.88 -11.85
C PRO A 128 -13.19 3.47 -12.32
N LEU A 129 -13.11 2.51 -11.40
CA LEU A 129 -13.55 1.14 -11.66
C LEU A 129 -14.99 1.20 -12.19
N LYS A 130 -15.24 0.64 -13.37
CA LYS A 130 -16.61 0.39 -13.85
C LYS A 130 -17.21 -0.69 -12.96
N TYR A 131 -17.88 -0.28 -11.89
CA TYR A 131 -18.75 -1.19 -11.17
C TYR A 131 -19.87 -1.62 -12.13
N PRO A 132 -20.17 -2.92 -12.28
CA PRO A 132 -21.45 -3.30 -12.84
C PRO A 132 -22.51 -2.72 -11.91
N THR A 133 -23.18 -1.65 -12.34
CA THR A 133 -24.32 -1.10 -11.64
C THR A 133 -25.32 -2.23 -11.50
N THR A 134 -25.51 -2.73 -10.28
CA THR A 134 -26.69 -3.52 -9.93
C THR A 134 -27.87 -2.56 -9.94
N ASP A 135 -28.29 -2.18 -11.13
CA ASP A 135 -29.52 -1.43 -11.34
C ASP A 135 -30.65 -2.44 -11.20
N THR A 136 -31.05 -2.72 -9.94
CA THR A 136 -32.24 -3.51 -9.62
C THR A 136 -33.52 -2.67 -9.74
N THR A 137 -33.44 -1.49 -10.36
CA THR A 137 -34.53 -0.53 -10.53
C THR A 137 -34.91 -0.33 -11.99
N ASN A 138 -35.17 -1.39 -12.76
CA ASN A 138 -36.18 -1.35 -13.83
C ASN A 138 -36.42 -2.72 -14.46
N THR A 139 -37.43 -3.44 -13.97
CA THR A 139 -38.26 -4.34 -14.78
C THR A 139 -39.57 -4.59 -14.03
N LYS A 140 -40.26 -3.49 -13.73
CA LYS A 140 -41.73 -3.46 -13.61
C LYS A 140 -42.24 -2.55 -14.73
N LYS A 141 -42.42 -3.11 -15.92
CA LYS A 141 -43.40 -2.69 -16.91
C LYS A 141 -43.82 -3.91 -17.70
#